data_AF-A0A3B8W0X4-F1
#
_entry.id   AF-A0A3B8W0X4-F1
#
_cell.length_a   1.000
_cell.length_b   1.000
_cell.length_c   1.000
_cell.angle_alpha   90.00
_cell.angle_beta   90.00
_cell.angle_gamma   90.00
#
_symmetry.space_group_name_H-M   'P 1'
#
loop_
_entity.id
_entity.type
_entity.pdbx_description
1 polymer ?
#
loop_
_entity_poly.entity_id
_entity_poly.type
_entity_poly.pdbx_seq_one_letter_code
_entity_poly.pdbx_strand_id
1 'polypeptide(L)' 'MKAFSKASSILRLFKEAILGSEQNFTEGNINRAIFLLSVPMILEMSMEALFAVVDVFYVSRLNDNDALAAVTLTESM' A
#
# COMPACT_ATOMS: atom_id res chain seq x y z
N MET A 1 -2.15 14.56 -29.85
CA MET A 1 -3.31 13.79 -29.34
C MET A 1 -3.01 12.35 -28.87
N LYS A 2 -1.75 11.84 -28.84
CA LYS A 2 -1.44 10.47 -28.35
C LYS A 2 -1.09 10.37 -26.85
N ALA A 3 -0.65 11.48 -26.22
CA ALA A 3 -0.26 11.48 -24.80
C ALA A 3 -1.45 11.29 -23.85
N PHE A 4 -2.60 11.90 -24.17
CA PHE A 4 -3.83 11.77 -23.39
C PHE A 4 -4.39 10.34 -23.38
N SER A 5 -4.23 9.55 -24.46
CA SER A 5 -4.71 8.17 -24.49
C SER A 5 -3.83 7.20 -23.69
N LYS A 6 -2.50 7.42 -23.66
CA LYS A 6 -1.59 6.63 -22.81
C LYS A 6 -1.84 6.88 -21.32
N ALA A 7 -2.04 8.14 -20.93
CA ALA A 7 -2.38 8.49 -19.53
C ALA A 7 -3.70 7.83 -19.09
N SER A 8 -4.72 7.83 -19.96
CA SER A 8 -5.97 7.11 -19.71
C SER A 8 -5.75 5.60 -19.53
N SER A 9 -4.87 4.98 -20.32
CA SER A 9 -4.58 3.55 -20.21
C SER A 9 -3.86 3.19 -18.91
N ILE A 10 -2.95 4.04 -18.43
CA ILE A 10 -2.26 3.87 -17.14
C ILE A 10 -3.23 4.04 -15.97
N LEU A 11 -4.09 5.05 -16.01
CA LEU A 11 -5.13 5.23 -14.99
C LEU A 11 -6.10 4.05 -14.94
N ARG A 12 -6.40 3.45 -16.10
CA ARG A 12 -7.25 2.26 -16.19
C ARG A 12 -6.57 1.02 -15.58
N LEU A 13 -5.28 0.82 -15.84
CA LEU A 13 -4.48 -0.25 -15.21
C LEU A 13 -4.33 -0.05 -13.70
N PHE A 14 -4.11 1.18 -13.25
CA PHE A 14 -4.04 1.51 -11.83
C PHE A 14 -5.38 1.26 -11.12
N LYS A 15 -6.48 1.67 -11.75
CA LYS A 15 -7.84 1.39 -11.27
C LYS A 15 -8.13 -0.11 -11.22
N GLU A 16 -7.67 -0.87 -12.22
CA GLU A 16 -7.77 -2.34 -12.26
C GLU A 16 -6.95 -3.00 -11.14
N ALA A 17 -5.74 -2.50 -10.85
CA ALA A 17 -4.92 -2.97 -9.74
C ALA A 17 -5.58 -2.77 -8.37
N ILE A 18 -6.32 -1.66 -8.19
CA ILE A 18 -7.02 -1.36 -6.93
C ILE A 18 -8.34 -2.14 -6.80
N LEU A 19 -9.14 -2.22 -7.86
CA LEU A 19 -10.43 -2.93 -7.82
C LEU A 19 -10.28 -4.44 -7.65
N GLY A 20 -9.14 -4.99 -8.05
CA GLY A 20 -8.91 -6.43 -8.09
C GLY A 20 -9.66 -7.06 -9.26
N SER A 21 -8.93 -7.75 -10.13
CA SER A 21 -9.51 -8.53 -11.22
C SER A 21 -8.91 -9.92 -11.20
N GLU A 22 -9.71 -10.96 -11.41
CA GLU A 22 -9.17 -12.32 -11.58
C GLU A 22 -8.34 -12.38 -12.86
N GLN A 23 -7.03 -12.55 -12.68
CA GLN A 23 -6.09 -12.72 -13.77
C GLN A 23 -5.11 -13.83 -13.40
N ASN A 24 -4.77 -14.65 -14.40
CA ASN A 24 -3.72 -15.62 -14.22
C ASN A 24 -2.35 -14.92 -14.31
N PHE A 25 -1.68 -14.72 -13.18
CA PHE A 25 -0.37 -14.06 -13.13
C PHE A 25 0.79 -14.98 -13.52
N THR A 26 0.58 -16.29 -13.67
CA THR A 26 1.59 -17.24 -14.17
C THR A 26 1.57 -17.37 -15.69
N GLU A 27 0.50 -16.90 -16.35
CA GLU A 27 0.32 -16.94 -17.80
C GLU A 27 0.13 -15.53 -18.34
N GLY A 28 1.14 -14.96 -19.01
CA GLY A 28 1.04 -13.66 -19.66
C GLY A 28 2.27 -12.76 -19.50
N ASN A 29 2.08 -11.45 -19.61
CA ASN A 29 3.16 -10.47 -19.57
C ASN A 29 3.55 -10.11 -18.13
N ILE A 30 4.75 -10.53 -17.71
CA ILE A 30 5.35 -10.29 -16.39
C ILE A 30 5.35 -8.80 -16.03
N ASN A 31 5.62 -7.90 -16.97
CA ASN A 31 5.67 -6.45 -16.69
C ASN A 31 4.32 -5.91 -16.20
N ARG A 32 3.22 -6.45 -16.74
CA ARG A 32 1.87 -6.07 -16.31
C ARG A 32 1.52 -6.71 -14.97
N ALA A 33 1.92 -7.97 -14.74
CA ALA A 33 1.73 -8.64 -13.46
C ALA A 33 2.45 -7.90 -12.31
N ILE A 34 3.72 -7.54 -12.49
CA ILE A 34 4.49 -6.78 -11.51
C ILE A 34 3.78 -5.46 -11.17
N PHE A 35 3.33 -4.71 -12.18
CA PHE A 35 2.63 -3.44 -11.94
C PHE A 35 1.31 -3.62 -11.17
N LEU A 36 0.50 -4.61 -11.57
CA LEU A 36 -0.79 -4.90 -10.93
C LEU A 36 -0.62 -5.36 -9.48
N LEU A 37 0.46 -6.08 -9.15
CA LEU A 37 0.76 -6.56 -7.80
C LEU A 37 1.50 -5.51 -6.95
N SER A 38 2.36 -4.69 -7.55
CA SER A 38 3.13 -3.68 -6.81
C SER A 38 2.26 -2.56 -6.26
N VAL A 39 1.21 -2.16 -7.00
CA VAL A 39 0.29 -1.09 -6.58
C VAL A 39 -0.41 -1.41 -5.26
N PRO A 40 -1.13 -2.55 -5.10
CA PRO A 40 -1.78 -2.88 -3.84
C PRO A 40 -0.78 -3.10 -2.71
N MET A 41 0.39 -3.68 -2.97
CA MET A 41 1.41 -3.88 -1.93
C MET A 41 1.98 -2.56 -1.42
N ILE A 42 2.28 -1.59 -2.30
CA ILE A 42 2.69 -0.24 -1.86
C ILE A 42 1.57 0.43 -1.06
N LEU A 43 0.32 0.26 -1.49
CA LEU A 43 -0.83 0.84 -0.80
C LEU A 43 -0.99 0.24 0.61
N GLU A 44 -0.88 -1.08 0.74
CA GLU A 44 -0.88 -1.80 2.02
C GLU A 44 0.19 -1.24 2.95
N MET A 45 1.46 -1.26 2.54
CA MET A 45 2.57 -0.78 3.35
C MET A 45 2.44 0.70 3.72
N SER A 46 1.87 1.51 2.82
CA SER A 46 1.63 2.93 3.08
C SER A 46 0.54 3.13 4.14
N MET A 47 -0.53 2.34 4.09
CA MET A 47 -1.61 2.38 5.08
C MET A 47 -1.12 1.90 6.44
N GLU A 48 -0.31 0.84 6.48
CA GLU A 48 0.33 0.32 7.68
C GLU A 48 1.25 1.36 8.33
N ALA A 49 2.12 2.00 7.53
CA ALA A 49 2.99 3.07 8.03
C ALA A 49 2.19 4.26 8.59
N LEU A 50 1.09 4.64 7.94
CA LEU A 50 0.20 5.69 8.42
C LEU A 50 -0.48 5.30 9.74
N PHE A 51 -0.92 4.04 9.84
CA PHE A 51 -1.51 3.50 11.05
C PHE A 51 -0.52 3.55 12.21
N ALA A 52 0.71 3.05 12.02
CA ALA A 52 1.76 3.06 13.05
C ALA A 52 2.06 4.49 13.56
N VAL A 53 2.14 5.47 12.67
CA VAL A 53 2.38 6.87 13.06
C VAL A 53 1.23 7.43 13.90
N VAL A 54 -0.02 7.15 13.50
CA VAL A 54 -1.21 7.61 14.23
C VAL A 54 -1.33 6.90 15.57
N ASP A 55 -1.05 5.61 15.64
CA ASP A 55 -1.11 4.82 16.86
C ASP A 55 -0.12 5.34 17.92
N VAL A 56 1.16 5.47 17.54
CA VAL A 56 2.21 6.05 18.41
C VAL A 56 1.84 7.47 18.86
N PHE A 57 1.24 8.28 18.00
CA PHE A 57 0.75 9.61 18.36
C PHE A 57 -0.30 9.54 19.47
N TYR A 58 -1.28 8.65 19.41
CA TYR A 58 -2.29 8.56 20.47
C TYR A 58 -1.76 7.91 21.74
N VAL A 59 -0.96 6.85 21.62
CA VAL A 59 -0.39 6.12 22.76
C VAL A 59 0.54 7.03 23.57
N SER A 60 1.36 7.87 22.92
CA SER A 60 2.24 8.83 23.60
C SER A 60 1.50 9.87 24.46
N ARG A 61 0.19 10.06 24.26
CA ARG A 61 -0.64 11.00 25.06
C ARG A 61 -1.19 10.39 26.35
N LEU A 62 -1.02 9.09 26.57
CA LEU A 62 -1.48 8.40 27.78
C LEU A 62 -0.61 8.69 29.03
N ASN A 63 0.50 9.44 28.89
CA ASN A 63 1.52 9.66 29.94
C ASN A 63 2.07 8.36 30.57
N ASP A 64 1.92 7.24 29.87
CA ASP A 64 2.43 5.94 30.26
C ASP A 64 3.58 5.57 29.31
N ASN A 65 4.80 5.62 29.84
CA ASN A 65 6.01 5.36 29.08
C ASN A 65 6.16 3.87 28.74
N ASP A 66 5.59 2.97 29.56
CA ASP A 66 5.67 1.53 29.34
C ASP A 66 4.75 1.12 28.18
N ALA A 67 3.59 1.77 28.07
CA ALA A 67 2.66 1.59 26.95
C ALA A 67 3.29 2.02 25.61
N LEU A 68 3.97 3.17 25.57
CA LEU A 68 4.69 3.63 24.37
C LEU A 68 5.84 2.69 23.99
N ALA A 69 6.60 2.20 24.97
CA ALA A 69 7.70 1.28 24.75
C ALA A 69 7.21 -0.06 24.18
N ALA A 70 6.12 -0.61 24.73
CA ALA A 70 5.53 -1.86 24.26
C ALA A 70 5.10 -1.77 22.78
N VAL A 71 4.37 -0.73 22.40
CA VAL A 71 3.94 -0.50 21.01
C VAL A 71 5.14 -0.34 20.10
N THR A 72 6.08 0.55 20.43
CA THR A 72 7.26 0.83 19.59
C THR A 72 8.11 -0.42 19.37
N LEU A 73 8.29 -1.25 20.40
CA LEU A 73 9.03 -2.51 20.28
C LEU A 73 8.31 -3.52 19.38
N THR A 74 6.98 -3.53 19.36
CA THR A 74 6.21 -4.48 18.55
C THR A 74 6.11 -4.03 17.09
N GLU A 75 6.02 -2.72 16.83
CA GLU A 75 5.99 -2.13 15.48
C GLU A 75 7.36 -2.12 14.78
N SER A 76 8.46 -2.23 15.55
CA SER A 76 9.82 -2.27 14.99
C SER A 76 10.29 -3.68 14.62
N MET A 77 9.52 -4.71 14.99
CA MET A 77 9.87 -6.13 14.85
C MET A 77 9.27 -6.78 13.60
#